data_AF-A0AAW2YSM8-F1
#
_entry.id   AF-A0AAW2YSM8-F1
#
_cell.length_a   1.000
_cell.length_b   1.000
_cell.length_c   1.000
_cell.angle_alpha   90.00
_cell.angle_beta   90.00
_cell.angle_gamma   90.00
#
_symmetry.space_group_name_H-M   'P 1'
#
loop_
_entity.id
_entity.type
_entity.pdbx_description
1 polymer ?
#
loop_
_entity_poly.entity_id
_entity_poly.type
_entity_poly.pdbx_seq_one_letter_code
_entity_poly.pdbx_strand_id
1 'polypeptide(L)'
;MTEPEVMNEAPAEAPTVDNEPSLDLDFVTDNQANTTWKSTLGTAFSCFFVVIATVLGTGILALPVKVGETGFGPFVTNFFICFVAQAFILIYMVELLQKTFALQSTSLDLEQQIPEEPDAPLHGLPHSNITAEKNANTDTNEDTLNSSVEDQEMEEIELEDPKDKKKTSTKVSVKLSSPRTANKFLSQGPDLHTMGKFFLNKYARVIFEASVILHFISILISYSIAGPSSYAKIVETLYNINSSGDSYDSIARRIFVFFIAPFIILWALVVIFANGPITKIISIATFIKGSLLVTMVVMTGFISAKVKQGFTDNWQYIGRPFLIGTVALGGAMNTLPIIYSKMRPTRRNLQFFRWSAVLALFVCFLLNVLWCFFVLEIVPQRSDNPEDPTLERAHRDEEISIVPVIEIINKRFPSFTWLGIFVQVFISISITVSFITMSTGMKHMLDGYVKSFASAQNNPVSVVSRITKWLISKSRVLWFLKEEQTAERRVTLLFQFLLYFIFFALILIFAQVNYKGFLSVMEIFTSMALNLESGLFVAFMLWQSRRPRFNNEELKMMMVLPLPNWAVHTLWIVGAYFLFAVIYDIVYTILRLTITNLPF
;
A
#
# COMPACT_ATOMS: atom_id res chain seq x y z
N MET A 1 -31.79 46.80 86.22
CA MET A 1 -32.13 45.94 85.06
C MET A 1 -31.13 46.29 83.97
N THR A 2 -30.20 45.35 83.73
CA THR A 2 -29.35 45.18 82.54
C THR A 2 -28.59 46.41 81.99
N GLU A 3 -27.35 46.53 82.46
CA GLU A 3 -26.17 47.16 81.82
C GLU A 3 -25.27 46.06 81.20
N PRO A 4 -24.18 46.35 80.46
CA PRO A 4 -23.97 47.43 79.49
C PRO A 4 -23.19 47.00 78.21
N GLU A 5 -23.23 47.90 77.21
CA GLU A 5 -22.19 48.35 76.26
C GLU A 5 -20.83 47.59 76.18
N VAL A 6 -20.43 47.09 75.00
CA VAL A 6 -19.02 47.07 74.51
C VAL A 6 -18.97 47.00 72.97
N MET A 7 -18.21 47.94 72.37
CA MET A 7 -17.71 47.91 70.98
C MET A 7 -16.88 46.64 70.71
N ASN A 8 -16.89 46.09 69.49
CA ASN A 8 -15.80 45.18 69.10
C ASN A 8 -15.31 45.42 67.67
N GLU A 9 -14.00 45.62 67.65
CA GLU A 9 -13.07 45.72 66.52
C GLU A 9 -13.00 44.40 65.72
N ALA A 10 -12.49 44.52 64.50
CA ALA A 10 -12.22 43.43 63.58
C ALA A 10 -11.19 42.42 64.12
N PRO A 11 -11.22 41.17 63.60
CA PRO A 11 -10.02 40.36 63.53
C PRO A 11 -9.67 39.90 62.11
N ALA A 12 -8.42 40.22 61.75
CA ALA A 12 -7.38 39.41 61.10
C ALA A 12 -7.75 38.54 59.87
N GLU A 13 -7.18 38.95 58.74
CA GLU A 13 -6.97 38.16 57.52
C GLU A 13 -6.07 36.93 57.79
N ALA A 14 -6.46 35.78 57.23
CA ALA A 14 -5.62 34.60 57.05
C ALA A 14 -5.25 34.47 55.56
N PRO A 15 -4.01 34.08 55.19
CA PRO A 15 -3.60 34.01 53.80
C PRO A 15 -4.04 32.68 53.17
N THR A 16 -4.90 32.73 52.15
CA THR A 16 -5.15 31.60 51.26
C THR A 16 -4.17 31.63 50.10
N VAL A 17 -3.33 30.60 50.05
CA VAL A 17 -2.38 30.30 48.98
C VAL A 17 -3.13 29.58 47.87
N ASP A 18 -3.53 30.31 46.84
CA ASP A 18 -4.01 29.73 45.57
C ASP A 18 -2.85 29.74 44.56
N ASN A 19 -2.18 28.60 44.44
CA ASN A 19 -1.28 28.27 43.33
C ASN A 19 -1.93 27.12 42.52
N GLU A 20 -2.89 27.45 41.66
CA GLU A 20 -3.19 26.61 40.50
C GLU A 20 -2.28 27.03 39.33
N PRO A 21 -1.50 26.12 38.74
CA PRO A 21 -0.77 26.41 37.52
C PRO A 21 -1.76 26.42 36.35
N SER A 22 -2.21 27.60 35.95
CA SER A 22 -2.82 27.83 34.64
C SER A 22 -1.80 27.43 33.57
N LEU A 23 -2.09 26.32 32.88
CA LEU A 23 -1.30 25.83 31.77
C LEU A 23 -1.54 26.75 30.57
N ASP A 24 -0.82 27.87 30.55
CA ASP A 24 -0.79 28.80 29.42
C ASP A 24 -0.38 28.03 28.17
N LEU A 25 -1.34 27.91 27.25
CA LEU A 25 -1.18 27.31 25.95
C LEU A 25 -0.39 28.30 25.10
N ASP A 26 0.93 28.24 25.22
CA ASP A 26 1.88 29.12 24.53
C ASP A 26 1.51 29.30 23.06
N PHE A 27 1.36 30.58 22.71
CA PHE A 27 1.21 31.11 21.37
C PHE A 27 2.25 30.48 20.44
N VAL A 28 1.80 29.61 19.53
CA VAL A 28 2.59 29.21 18.36
C VAL A 28 2.88 30.47 17.55
N THR A 29 4.12 30.92 17.56
CA THR A 29 4.57 32.07 16.75
C THR A 29 4.17 31.88 15.29
N ASP A 30 3.60 32.93 14.68
CA ASP A 30 3.03 32.92 13.31
C ASP A 30 3.99 32.40 12.23
N ASN A 31 5.31 32.53 12.42
CA ASN A 31 6.31 32.01 11.49
C ASN A 31 6.48 30.48 11.55
N GLN A 32 6.28 29.86 12.71
CA GLN A 32 6.30 28.40 12.87
C GLN A 32 4.96 27.78 12.44
N ALA A 33 3.85 28.49 12.64
CA ALA A 33 2.54 28.15 12.08
C ALA A 33 2.55 28.19 10.54
N ASN A 34 3.11 29.24 9.93
CA ASN A 34 3.17 29.38 8.48
C ASN A 34 4.05 28.32 7.80
N THR A 35 5.16 27.90 8.44
CA THR A 35 6.01 26.81 7.93
C THR A 35 5.35 25.44 8.09
N THR A 36 4.63 25.20 9.20
CA THR A 36 3.83 23.97 9.37
C THR A 36 2.67 23.89 8.38
N TRP A 37 1.93 24.99 8.15
CA TRP A 37 0.83 25.02 7.18
C TRP A 37 1.28 24.74 5.74
N LYS A 38 2.39 25.33 5.30
CA LYS A 38 2.99 25.03 3.98
C LYS A 38 3.38 23.56 3.88
N SER A 39 3.90 22.98 4.95
CA SER A 39 4.20 21.54 5.02
C SER A 39 2.93 20.68 4.98
N THR A 40 1.87 21.05 5.71
CA THR A 40 0.59 20.32 5.76
C THR A 40 -0.09 20.29 4.39
N LEU A 41 -0.23 21.45 3.76
CA LEU A 41 -0.83 21.59 2.44
C LEU A 41 0.00 20.86 1.38
N GLY A 42 1.33 20.94 1.46
CA GLY A 42 2.22 20.21 0.56
C GLY A 42 2.05 18.69 0.65
N THR A 43 1.95 18.13 1.86
CA THR A 43 1.67 16.70 2.06
C THR A 43 0.30 16.30 1.54
N ALA A 44 -0.74 17.09 1.84
CA ALA A 44 -2.09 16.81 1.37
C ALA A 44 -2.15 16.83 -0.16
N PHE A 45 -1.63 17.89 -0.79
CA PHE A 45 -1.54 18.01 -2.24
C PHE A 45 -0.77 16.83 -2.87
N SER A 46 0.37 16.45 -2.30
CA SER A 46 1.12 15.28 -2.75
C SER A 46 0.30 13.98 -2.63
N CYS A 47 -0.40 13.79 -1.51
CA CYS A 47 -1.32 12.66 -1.31
C CYS A 47 -2.41 12.63 -2.39
N PHE A 48 -3.09 13.76 -2.61
CA PHE A 48 -4.14 13.87 -3.62
C PHE A 48 -3.67 13.38 -5.00
N PHE A 49 -2.55 13.93 -5.48
CA PHE A 49 -2.04 13.59 -6.79
C PHE A 49 -1.55 12.14 -6.85
N VAL A 50 -0.79 11.66 -5.87
CA VAL A 50 -0.30 10.27 -5.89
C VAL A 50 -1.45 9.26 -5.84
N VAL A 51 -2.52 9.52 -5.08
CA VAL A 51 -3.74 8.69 -5.11
C VAL A 51 -4.38 8.72 -6.49
N ILE A 52 -4.48 9.90 -7.13
CA ILE A 52 -4.92 9.99 -8.53
C ILE A 52 -4.03 9.16 -9.47
N ALA A 53 -2.70 9.27 -9.37
CA ALA A 53 -1.77 8.54 -10.24
C ALA A 53 -1.94 7.03 -10.15
N THR A 54 -2.21 6.54 -8.93
CA THR A 54 -2.26 5.11 -8.64
C THR A 54 -3.61 4.52 -9.05
N VAL A 55 -4.70 5.23 -8.80
CA VAL A 55 -6.06 4.80 -9.16
C VAL A 55 -6.32 4.94 -10.65
N LEU A 56 -5.97 6.08 -11.27
CA LEU A 56 -6.18 6.35 -12.69
C LEU A 56 -5.07 5.68 -13.52
N GLY A 57 -4.95 4.36 -13.42
CA GLY A 57 -4.05 3.53 -14.21
C GLY A 57 -4.71 3.02 -15.50
N THR A 58 -4.40 1.79 -15.88
CA THR A 58 -5.00 1.10 -17.04
C THR A 58 -6.47 0.74 -16.83
N GLY A 59 -6.97 0.76 -15.60
CA GLY A 59 -8.36 0.45 -15.27
C GLY A 59 -9.38 1.34 -15.99
N ILE A 60 -9.09 2.64 -16.14
CA ILE A 60 -9.96 3.57 -16.89
C ILE A 60 -10.11 3.16 -18.37
N LEU A 61 -9.07 2.57 -18.95
CA LEU A 61 -9.03 2.21 -20.38
C LEU A 61 -9.79 0.92 -20.68
N ALA A 62 -9.77 -0.01 -19.71
CA ALA A 62 -10.45 -1.30 -19.80
C ALA A 62 -11.94 -1.22 -19.44
N LEU A 63 -12.32 -0.27 -18.57
CA LEU A 63 -13.67 -0.15 -18.05
C LEU A 63 -14.76 -0.09 -19.14
N PRO A 64 -14.71 0.82 -20.14
CA PRO A 64 -15.81 0.95 -21.11
C PRO A 64 -16.07 -0.32 -21.93
N VAL A 65 -15.03 -1.13 -22.16
CA VAL A 65 -15.14 -2.41 -22.87
C VAL A 65 -16.11 -3.34 -22.13
N LYS A 66 -16.01 -3.40 -20.79
CA LYS A 66 -16.90 -4.20 -19.94
C LYS A 66 -18.27 -3.56 -19.73
N VAL A 67 -18.36 -2.24 -19.87
CA VAL A 67 -19.64 -1.52 -19.86
C VAL A 67 -20.44 -1.81 -21.13
N GLY A 68 -19.80 -2.19 -22.24
CA GLY A 68 -20.45 -2.51 -23.51
C GLY A 68 -21.62 -3.51 -23.40
N GLU A 69 -21.53 -4.53 -22.54
CA GLU A 69 -22.61 -5.52 -22.33
C GLU A 69 -23.67 -5.08 -21.31
N THR A 70 -23.33 -4.17 -20.40
CA THR A 70 -24.20 -3.77 -19.27
C THR A 70 -24.95 -2.48 -19.50
N GLY A 71 -24.39 -1.57 -20.28
CA GLY A 71 -24.85 -0.19 -20.35
C GLY A 71 -24.51 0.63 -19.10
N PHE A 72 -24.98 1.86 -19.08
CA PHE A 72 -24.52 2.89 -18.16
C PHE A 72 -25.15 2.77 -16.76
N GLY A 73 -26.47 2.60 -16.66
CA GLY A 73 -27.18 2.56 -15.37
C GLY A 73 -26.70 1.46 -14.40
N PRO A 74 -26.63 0.19 -14.82
CA PRO A 74 -26.13 -0.90 -13.98
C PRO A 74 -24.67 -0.69 -13.58
N PHE A 75 -23.85 -0.20 -14.51
CA PHE A 75 -22.45 0.12 -14.26
C PHE A 75 -22.30 1.17 -13.16
N VAL A 76 -22.95 2.33 -13.28
CA VAL A 76 -22.84 3.43 -12.29
C VAL A 76 -23.27 2.98 -10.91
N THR A 77 -24.35 2.20 -10.82
CA THR A 77 -24.85 1.67 -9.55
C THR A 77 -23.80 0.80 -8.85
N ASN A 78 -23.26 -0.17 -9.58
CA ASN A 78 -22.25 -1.08 -9.06
C ASN A 78 -20.93 -0.34 -8.72
N PHE A 79 -20.51 0.56 -9.59
CA PHE A 79 -19.28 1.34 -9.44
C PHE A 79 -19.36 2.32 -8.27
N PHE A 80 -20.55 2.87 -7.96
CA PHE A 80 -20.77 3.70 -6.79
C PHE A 80 -20.64 2.91 -5.48
N ILE A 81 -21.18 1.69 -5.40
CA ILE A 81 -21.01 0.81 -4.24
C ILE A 81 -19.51 0.52 -4.04
N CYS A 82 -18.79 0.23 -5.13
CA CYS A 82 -17.36 0.03 -5.10
C CYS A 82 -16.61 1.27 -4.57
N PHE A 83 -16.96 2.47 -5.06
CA PHE A 83 -16.39 3.72 -4.58
C PHE A 83 -16.57 3.90 -3.07
N VAL A 84 -17.77 3.66 -2.53
CA VAL A 84 -18.04 3.79 -1.10
C VAL A 84 -17.19 2.80 -0.29
N ALA A 85 -17.11 1.54 -0.71
CA ALA A 85 -16.30 0.53 -0.04
C ALA A 85 -14.80 0.90 -0.05
N GLN A 86 -14.28 1.34 -1.21
CA GLN A 86 -12.88 1.78 -1.34
C GLN A 86 -12.58 3.04 -0.50
N ALA A 87 -13.52 3.99 -0.41
CA ALA A 87 -13.34 5.18 0.42
C ALA A 87 -13.18 4.81 1.91
N PHE A 88 -13.95 3.84 2.41
CA PHE A 88 -13.78 3.33 3.77
C PHE A 88 -12.44 2.62 3.98
N ILE A 89 -11.98 1.82 3.01
CA ILE A 89 -10.65 1.20 3.07
C ILE A 89 -9.54 2.24 3.22
N LEU A 90 -9.61 3.36 2.49
CA LEU A 90 -8.62 4.44 2.64
C LEU A 90 -8.63 5.04 4.05
N ILE A 91 -9.82 5.22 4.63
CA ILE A 91 -9.97 5.71 6.01
C ILE A 91 -9.36 4.71 7.01
N TYR A 92 -9.65 3.42 6.84
CA TYR A 92 -9.11 2.33 7.68
C TYR A 92 -7.59 2.24 7.57
N MET A 93 -7.05 2.38 6.35
CA MET A 93 -5.62 2.34 6.09
C MET A 93 -4.87 3.46 6.85
N VAL A 94 -5.42 4.67 6.92
CA VAL A 94 -4.82 5.77 7.68
C VAL A 94 -4.80 5.48 9.19
N GLU A 95 -5.80 4.78 9.74
CA GLU A 95 -5.75 4.32 11.15
C GLU A 95 -4.67 3.26 11.35
N LEU A 96 -4.61 2.26 10.46
CA LEU A 96 -3.61 1.20 10.55
C LEU A 96 -2.18 1.76 10.45
N LEU A 97 -1.93 2.70 9.55
CA LEU A 97 -0.61 3.35 9.41
C LEU A 97 -0.17 4.07 10.70
N GLN A 98 -1.10 4.76 11.38
CA GLN A 98 -0.82 5.39 12.67
C GLN A 98 -0.47 4.35 13.73
N LYS A 99 -1.25 3.27 13.83
CA LYS A 99 -0.99 2.21 14.80
C LYS A 99 0.32 1.48 14.55
N THR A 100 0.64 1.19 13.29
CA THR A 100 1.92 0.58 12.91
C THR A 100 3.08 1.47 13.28
N PHE A 101 2.99 2.78 13.01
CA PHE A 101 4.02 3.74 13.39
C PHE A 101 4.23 3.80 14.91
N ALA A 102 3.14 3.81 15.69
CA ALA A 102 3.21 3.78 17.16
C ALA A 102 3.88 2.49 17.67
N LEU A 103 3.43 1.32 17.20
CA LEU A 103 3.99 0.02 17.58
C LEU A 103 5.48 -0.10 17.23
N GLN A 104 5.88 0.39 16.06
CA GLN A 104 7.26 0.37 15.64
C GLN A 104 8.14 1.27 16.53
N SER A 105 7.63 2.44 16.91
CA SER A 105 8.32 3.35 17.83
C SER A 105 8.54 2.70 19.19
N THR A 106 7.50 2.11 19.78
CA THR A 106 7.60 1.40 21.07
C THR A 106 8.58 0.21 21.02
N SER A 107 8.60 -0.54 19.91
CA SER A 107 9.53 -1.69 19.79
C SER A 107 11.00 -1.28 19.75
N LEU A 108 11.31 -0.10 19.18
CA LEU A 108 12.66 0.42 19.11
C LEU A 108 13.15 0.94 20.47
N ASP A 109 12.25 1.56 21.24
CA ASP A 109 12.57 2.04 22.59
C ASP A 109 12.91 0.88 23.53
N LEU A 110 12.18 -0.25 23.40
CA LEU A 110 12.47 -1.47 24.16
C LEU A 110 13.82 -2.09 23.78
N GLU A 111 14.18 -2.10 22.50
CA GLU A 111 15.46 -2.65 22.03
C GLU A 111 16.65 -1.79 22.48
N GLN A 112 16.48 -0.47 22.61
CA GLN A 112 17.51 0.45 23.12
C GLN A 112 17.67 0.43 24.65
N GLN A 113 16.67 -0.09 25.37
CA GLN A 113 16.71 -0.18 26.83
C GLN A 113 17.38 -1.46 27.35
N ILE A 114 17.71 -2.43 26.49
CA ILE A 114 18.51 -3.59 26.88
C ILE A 114 19.94 -3.08 27.13
N PRO A 115 20.44 -3.05 28.38
CA PRO A 115 21.79 -2.59 28.66
C PRO A 115 22.78 -3.49 27.93
N GLU A 116 23.71 -2.91 27.16
CA GLU A 116 24.92 -3.64 26.77
C GLU A 116 25.60 -4.07 28.07
N GLU A 117 25.51 -5.37 28.37
CA GLU A 117 26.19 -5.97 29.51
C GLU A 117 27.68 -5.65 29.34
N PRO A 118 28.32 -4.90 30.26
CA PRO A 118 29.72 -4.54 30.11
C PRO A 118 30.53 -5.83 30.11
N ASP A 119 31.34 -6.03 29.06
CA ASP A 119 32.24 -7.18 28.86
C ASP A 119 32.93 -7.59 30.18
N ALA A 120 32.30 -8.51 30.90
CA ALA A 120 32.90 -9.11 32.09
C ALA A 120 33.99 -10.07 31.58
N PRO A 121 35.26 -9.88 31.98
CA PRO A 121 36.32 -10.79 31.56
C PRO A 121 36.00 -12.19 32.09
N LEU A 122 35.90 -13.13 31.16
CA LEU A 122 35.63 -14.55 31.39
C LEU A 122 36.75 -15.16 32.25
N HIS A 123 36.65 -15.04 33.57
CA HIS A 123 37.51 -15.76 34.51
C HIS A 123 37.07 -17.22 34.54
N GLY A 124 38.02 -18.10 34.25
CA GLY A 124 37.79 -19.52 33.98
C GLY A 124 37.03 -20.26 35.08
N LEU A 125 36.05 -21.06 34.64
CA LEU A 125 35.54 -22.19 35.40
C LEU A 125 36.11 -23.49 34.81
N PRO A 126 36.52 -24.46 35.63
CA PRO A 126 37.19 -25.67 35.16
C PRO A 126 36.19 -26.63 34.53
N HIS A 127 36.60 -27.23 33.41
CA HIS A 127 35.95 -28.39 32.81
C HIS A 127 35.89 -29.56 33.80
N SER A 128 34.71 -29.88 34.32
CA SER A 128 34.42 -31.20 34.88
C SER A 128 33.76 -32.07 33.81
N ASN A 129 34.50 -33.08 33.36
CA ASN A 129 34.06 -34.18 32.52
C ASN A 129 32.86 -34.90 33.16
N ILE A 130 31.76 -35.05 32.43
CA ILE A 130 30.80 -36.13 32.68
C ILE A 130 30.65 -36.93 31.39
N THR A 131 31.28 -38.09 31.44
CA THR A 131 31.17 -39.21 30.51
C THR A 131 29.75 -39.75 30.46
N ALA A 132 29.39 -40.19 29.26
CA ALA A 132 28.16 -40.92 28.96
C ALA A 132 28.01 -42.18 29.81
N GLU A 133 26.81 -42.40 30.33
CA GLU A 133 26.34 -43.75 30.62
C GLU A 133 24.91 -43.91 30.09
N LYS A 134 24.75 -44.98 29.31
CA LYS A 134 23.59 -45.38 28.54
C LYS A 134 23.26 -46.77 29.06
N ASN A 135 22.03 -46.98 29.54
CA ASN A 135 21.26 -48.24 29.58
C ASN A 135 19.92 -47.90 30.28
N ALA A 136 18.75 -47.95 29.65
CA ALA A 136 18.02 -49.08 29.05
C ALA A 136 17.39 -50.02 30.10
N ASN A 137 16.07 -49.85 30.26
CA ASN A 137 14.98 -50.83 30.56
C ASN A 137 14.09 -50.36 31.71
N THR A 138 12.80 -50.68 31.85
CA THR A 138 11.61 -51.06 31.05
C THR A 138 10.47 -51.05 32.12
N ASP A 139 9.21 -50.99 31.67
CA ASP A 139 8.00 -51.47 32.37
C ASP A 139 7.21 -50.51 33.28
N THR A 140 6.21 -49.90 32.65
CA THR A 140 4.76 -49.99 32.95
C THR A 140 4.30 -50.47 34.34
N ASN A 141 3.55 -49.64 35.09
CA ASN A 141 2.08 -49.77 35.26
C ASN A 141 1.48 -48.77 36.28
N GLU A 142 0.26 -48.35 35.93
CA GLU A 142 -0.92 -48.07 36.77
C GLU A 142 -0.92 -46.96 37.86
N ASP A 143 -1.71 -45.92 37.55
CA ASP A 143 -2.83 -45.38 38.34
C ASP A 143 -2.85 -45.59 39.86
N THR A 144 -2.81 -44.49 40.64
CA THR A 144 -3.89 -44.19 41.61
C THR A 144 -3.89 -42.75 42.13
N LEU A 145 -5.11 -42.36 42.50
CA LEU A 145 -5.68 -41.12 43.00
C LEU A 145 -5.22 -40.71 44.43
N ASN A 146 -5.53 -39.43 44.75
CA ASN A 146 -5.79 -38.84 46.09
C ASN A 146 -4.58 -38.59 47.01
N SER A 147 -4.32 -37.37 47.52
CA SER A 147 -5.09 -36.38 48.30
C SER A 147 -4.51 -36.31 49.73
N SER A 148 -4.60 -35.14 50.34
CA SER A 148 -4.34 -34.80 51.75
C SER A 148 -2.85 -34.58 52.12
N VAL A 149 -2.44 -33.36 52.48
CA VAL A 149 -2.54 -32.65 53.78
C VAL A 149 -1.14 -32.68 54.39
N GLU A 150 -0.55 -31.51 54.63
CA GLU A 150 0.01 -31.13 55.94
C GLU A 150 0.59 -29.70 55.89
N ASP A 151 0.13 -28.91 56.86
CA ASP A 151 0.63 -27.63 57.28
C ASP A 151 2.06 -27.76 57.83
N GLN A 152 2.92 -26.76 57.62
CA GLN A 152 4.04 -26.49 58.52
C GLN A 152 4.43 -25.00 58.54
N GLU A 153 3.97 -24.39 59.63
CA GLU A 153 4.64 -23.46 60.55
C GLU A 153 5.43 -22.22 60.07
N MET A 154 5.00 -21.12 60.71
CA MET A 154 5.64 -19.85 61.03
C MET A 154 7.17 -19.83 61.13
N GLU A 155 7.77 -18.78 60.56
CA GLU A 155 8.86 -18.08 61.24
C GLU A 155 8.65 -16.56 61.14
N GLU A 156 8.46 -15.96 62.32
CA GLU A 156 8.24 -14.57 62.62
C GLU A 156 9.61 -13.90 62.81
N ILE A 157 9.95 -12.91 61.98
CA ILE A 157 11.10 -12.03 62.25
C ILE A 157 10.62 -10.58 62.13
N GLU A 158 10.37 -10.00 63.30
CA GLU A 158 10.15 -8.58 63.52
C GLU A 158 11.49 -7.81 63.50
N LEU A 159 11.43 -6.68 62.79
CA LEU A 159 11.99 -5.36 63.13
C LEU A 159 13.50 -5.20 63.37
N GLU A 160 14.16 -4.59 62.39
CA GLU A 160 15.03 -3.42 62.66
C GLU A 160 14.74 -2.29 61.66
N ASP A 161 14.37 -1.13 62.22
CA ASP A 161 14.25 0.19 61.59
C ASP A 161 15.64 0.87 61.67
N PRO A 162 16.11 1.58 60.62
CA PRO A 162 16.18 3.02 60.82
C PRO A 162 15.97 3.86 59.54
N LYS A 163 15.01 4.79 59.66
CA LYS A 163 15.15 6.26 59.50
C LYS A 163 15.98 6.83 58.34
N ASP A 164 15.34 7.83 57.72
CA ASP A 164 15.87 8.97 56.96
C ASP A 164 16.48 8.71 55.56
N LYS A 165 15.67 8.97 54.52
CA LYS A 165 16.17 9.64 53.29
C LYS A 165 15.07 10.35 52.49
N LYS A 166 15.15 11.68 52.57
CA LYS A 166 14.69 12.73 51.64
C LYS A 166 14.07 12.26 50.32
N LYS A 167 12.81 12.69 50.11
CA LYS A 167 12.17 12.88 48.80
C LYS A 167 13.06 13.74 47.90
N THR A 168 13.68 13.11 46.91
CA THR A 168 14.27 13.81 45.77
C THR A 168 13.34 13.59 44.59
N SER A 169 12.59 14.64 44.24
CA SER A 169 11.78 14.70 43.02
C SER A 169 12.72 14.70 41.80
N THR A 170 13.04 13.52 41.29
CA THR A 170 13.77 13.37 40.03
C THR A 170 12.83 13.72 38.88
N LYS A 171 12.92 14.96 38.43
CA LYS A 171 12.33 15.44 37.18
C LYS A 171 13.02 14.71 36.03
N VAL A 172 12.42 13.62 35.55
CA VAL A 172 12.90 12.90 34.35
C VAL A 172 12.63 13.79 33.14
N SER A 173 13.56 14.67 32.83
CA SER A 173 13.59 15.34 31.54
C SER A 173 14.02 14.32 30.50
N VAL A 174 13.05 13.80 29.74
CA VAL A 174 13.31 13.01 28.53
C VAL A 174 14.03 13.94 27.55
N LYS A 175 15.37 13.85 27.53
CA LYS A 175 16.22 14.53 26.55
C LYS A 175 15.96 13.83 25.21
N LEU A 176 15.09 14.42 24.41
CA LEU A 176 14.86 14.00 23.04
C LEU A 176 16.21 14.01 22.31
N SER A 177 16.63 12.84 21.87
CA SER A 177 17.93 12.59 21.27
C SER A 177 18.16 13.43 20.01
N SER A 178 19.43 13.78 19.80
CA SER A 178 20.01 14.58 18.71
C SER A 178 19.27 14.56 17.34
N PRO A 179 19.23 15.70 16.61
CA PRO A 179 18.61 15.80 15.28
C PRO A 179 19.22 14.87 14.20
N ARG A 180 20.37 14.24 14.46
CA ARG A 180 20.96 13.23 13.56
C ARG A 180 20.22 11.88 13.61
N THR A 181 19.64 11.51 14.75
CA THR A 181 18.88 10.26 14.91
C THR A 181 17.49 10.40 14.29
N ALA A 182 16.85 11.56 14.45
CA ALA A 182 15.54 11.89 13.85
C ALA A 182 15.52 11.75 12.31
N ASN A 183 16.65 12.04 11.63
CA ASN A 183 16.77 11.83 10.18
C ASN A 183 16.92 10.35 9.78
N LYS A 184 17.39 9.48 10.68
CA LYS A 184 17.37 8.02 10.48
C LYS A 184 15.96 7.46 10.71
N PHE A 185 15.22 8.00 11.69
CA PHE A 185 13.81 7.68 11.96
C PHE A 185 12.88 8.04 10.79
N LEU A 186 13.11 9.15 10.09
CA LEU A 186 12.35 9.52 8.87
C LEU A 186 12.59 8.57 7.68
N SER A 187 13.63 7.73 7.71
CA SER A 187 13.89 6.73 6.67
C SER A 187 13.19 5.38 6.92
N GLN A 188 12.52 5.21 8.07
CA GLN A 188 11.92 3.95 8.51
C GLN A 188 10.41 4.07 8.80
N GLY A 189 9.65 4.69 7.89
CA GLY A 189 8.19 4.72 8.02
C GLY A 189 7.54 3.33 7.88
N PRO A 190 6.24 3.21 8.24
CA PRO A 190 5.49 1.98 8.12
C PRO A 190 5.45 1.50 6.67
N ASP A 191 5.56 0.19 6.48
CA ASP A 191 5.39 -0.48 5.18
C ASP A 191 4.40 -1.65 5.29
N LEU A 192 3.85 -2.08 4.15
CA LEU A 192 2.83 -3.14 4.10
C LEU A 192 3.32 -4.44 4.74
N HIS A 193 4.60 -4.80 4.54
CA HIS A 193 5.21 -5.98 5.14
C HIS A 193 5.16 -5.93 6.67
N THR A 194 5.55 -4.78 7.24
CA THR A 194 5.54 -4.54 8.69
C THR A 194 4.11 -4.53 9.25
N MET A 195 3.14 -3.98 8.51
CA MET A 195 1.72 -4.04 8.88
C MET A 195 1.21 -5.48 8.99
N GLY A 196 1.50 -6.30 7.98
CA GLY A 196 1.16 -7.72 7.98
C GLY A 196 1.79 -8.46 9.16
N LYS A 197 3.04 -8.14 9.50
CA LYS A 197 3.75 -8.73 10.65
C LYS A 197 3.08 -8.40 12.00
N PHE A 198 2.57 -7.19 12.18
CA PHE A 198 1.96 -6.78 13.45
C PHE A 198 0.52 -7.27 13.62
N PHE A 199 -0.29 -7.22 12.56
CA PHE A 199 -1.73 -7.44 12.68
C PHE A 199 -2.21 -8.80 12.18
N LEU A 200 -1.39 -9.59 11.49
CA LEU A 200 -1.81 -10.89 10.96
C LEU A 200 -1.10 -12.04 11.69
N ASN A 201 -1.79 -13.17 11.79
CA ASN A 201 -1.15 -14.41 12.21
C ASN A 201 -0.22 -14.95 11.11
N LYS A 202 0.59 -15.99 11.40
CA LYS A 202 1.59 -16.51 10.47
C LYS A 202 1.01 -16.88 9.08
N TYR A 203 -0.16 -17.53 9.04
CA TYR A 203 -0.77 -17.98 7.79
C TYR A 203 -1.41 -16.83 7.00
N ALA A 204 -2.22 -16.00 7.67
CA ALA A 204 -2.85 -14.83 7.07
C ALA A 204 -1.81 -13.84 6.53
N ARG A 205 -0.68 -13.69 7.22
CA ARG A 205 0.45 -12.88 6.78
C ARG A 205 1.03 -13.39 5.46
N VAL A 206 1.26 -14.70 5.33
CA VAL A 206 1.80 -15.29 4.09
C VAL A 206 0.84 -15.06 2.92
N ILE A 207 -0.47 -15.26 3.14
CA ILE A 207 -1.49 -15.03 2.10
C ILE A 207 -1.54 -13.55 1.72
N PHE A 208 -1.54 -12.65 2.70
CA PHE A 208 -1.51 -11.20 2.47
C PHE A 208 -0.28 -10.77 1.67
N GLU A 209 0.92 -11.19 2.10
CA GLU A 209 2.17 -10.88 1.43
C GLU A 209 2.21 -11.42 -0.02
N ALA A 210 1.75 -12.66 -0.22
CA ALA A 210 1.64 -13.25 -1.55
C ALA A 210 0.66 -12.48 -2.43
N SER A 211 -0.47 -12.03 -1.86
CA SER A 211 -1.45 -11.20 -2.55
C SER A 211 -0.89 -9.84 -2.95
N VAL A 212 -0.11 -9.19 -2.07
CA VAL A 212 0.56 -7.91 -2.38
C VAL A 212 1.53 -8.06 -3.54
N ILE A 213 2.35 -9.10 -3.49
CA ILE A 213 3.33 -9.42 -4.55
C ILE A 213 2.60 -9.73 -5.87
N LEU A 214 1.55 -10.55 -5.82
CA LEU A 214 0.76 -10.92 -7.00
C LEU A 214 0.13 -9.69 -7.64
N HIS A 215 -0.43 -8.77 -6.85
CA HIS A 215 -0.97 -7.52 -7.36
C HIS A 215 0.12 -6.69 -8.08
N PHE A 216 1.26 -6.44 -7.43
CA PHE A 216 2.33 -5.66 -8.07
C PHE A 216 2.86 -6.29 -9.35
N ILE A 217 3.06 -7.62 -9.38
CA ILE A 217 3.48 -8.32 -10.59
C ILE A 217 2.42 -8.17 -11.68
N SER A 218 1.16 -8.45 -11.35
CA SER A 218 0.06 -8.46 -12.31
C SER A 218 -0.17 -7.09 -12.95
N ILE A 219 -0.23 -6.01 -12.15
CA ILE A 219 -0.41 -4.64 -12.66
C ILE A 219 0.80 -4.19 -13.49
N LEU A 220 2.02 -4.57 -13.12
CA LEU A 220 3.24 -4.23 -13.86
C LEU A 220 3.33 -4.99 -15.18
N ILE A 221 2.86 -6.24 -15.25
CA ILE A 221 2.70 -6.97 -16.53
C ILE A 221 1.73 -6.21 -17.42
N SER A 222 0.56 -5.81 -16.91
CA SER A 222 -0.44 -5.06 -17.68
C SER A 222 0.12 -3.75 -18.23
N TYR A 223 0.89 -2.99 -17.43
CA TYR A 223 1.58 -1.79 -17.91
C TYR A 223 2.69 -2.09 -18.92
N SER A 224 3.39 -3.21 -18.76
CA SER A 224 4.45 -3.62 -19.67
C SER A 224 3.92 -4.09 -21.02
N ILE A 225 2.64 -4.46 -21.12
CA ILE A 225 1.98 -4.77 -22.39
C ILE A 225 1.39 -3.48 -22.99
N ALA A 226 0.62 -2.73 -22.20
CA ALA A 226 -0.10 -1.56 -22.68
C ALA A 226 0.83 -0.39 -23.05
N GLY A 227 1.94 -0.20 -22.32
CA GLY A 227 2.91 0.86 -22.57
C GLY A 227 3.53 0.75 -23.96
N PRO A 228 4.30 -0.32 -24.26
CA PRO A 228 4.85 -0.58 -25.58
C PRO A 228 3.83 -0.54 -26.71
N SER A 229 2.61 -1.07 -26.49
CA SER A 229 1.52 -1.01 -27.48
C SER A 229 1.16 0.45 -27.83
N SER A 230 1.02 1.31 -26.82
CA SER A 230 0.74 2.74 -27.05
C SER A 230 1.88 3.47 -27.78
N TYR A 231 3.15 3.18 -27.44
CA TYR A 231 4.30 3.76 -28.12
C TYR A 231 4.41 3.29 -29.58
N ALA A 232 4.16 2.00 -29.84
CA ALA A 232 4.14 1.46 -31.20
C ALA A 232 3.07 2.14 -32.07
N LYS A 233 1.87 2.41 -31.51
CA LYS A 233 0.79 3.10 -32.22
C LYS A 233 1.13 4.55 -32.58
N ILE A 234 1.84 5.25 -31.69
CA ILE A 234 2.35 6.61 -31.97
C ILE A 234 3.34 6.57 -33.14
N VAL A 235 4.27 5.61 -33.13
CA VAL A 235 5.26 5.45 -34.22
C VAL A 235 4.54 5.14 -35.54
N GLU A 236 3.60 4.20 -35.55
CA GLU A 236 2.79 3.87 -36.73
C GLU A 236 2.10 5.12 -37.31
N THR A 237 1.50 5.94 -36.44
CA THR A 237 0.81 7.17 -36.83
C THR A 237 1.77 8.24 -37.36
N LEU A 238 2.94 8.42 -36.72
CA LEU A 238 3.92 9.44 -37.12
C LEU A 238 4.62 9.13 -38.46
N TYR A 239 4.91 7.87 -38.72
CA TYR A 239 5.55 7.47 -39.97
C TYR A 239 4.55 7.28 -41.13
N ASN A 240 3.27 7.62 -40.92
CA ASN A 240 2.18 7.48 -41.88
C ASN A 240 2.23 6.15 -42.64
N ILE A 241 2.47 5.09 -41.87
CA ILE A 241 2.51 3.73 -42.38
C ILE A 241 1.05 3.34 -42.63
N ASN A 242 0.52 3.75 -43.79
CA ASN A 242 -0.86 3.49 -44.15
C ASN A 242 -1.08 1.98 -44.32
N SER A 243 -1.86 1.45 -43.39
CA SER A 243 -2.24 0.06 -43.24
C SER A 243 -3.45 -0.25 -44.13
N SER A 244 -3.20 -0.95 -45.23
CA SER A 244 -4.26 -1.51 -46.09
C SER A 244 -3.85 -2.88 -46.62
N GLY A 245 -3.56 -3.80 -45.69
CA GLY A 245 -3.38 -5.22 -46.01
C GLY A 245 -3.17 -6.11 -44.78
N ASP A 246 -3.80 -7.28 -44.76
CA ASP A 246 -3.79 -8.29 -43.69
C ASP A 246 -2.38 -8.76 -43.29
N SER A 247 -1.38 -8.54 -44.15
CA SER A 247 0.03 -8.84 -43.85
C SER A 247 0.65 -7.90 -42.80
N TYR A 248 0.11 -6.68 -42.63
CA TYR A 248 0.72 -5.63 -41.82
C TYR A 248 0.51 -5.81 -40.31
N ASP A 249 -0.63 -6.39 -39.90
CA ASP A 249 -0.92 -6.73 -38.51
C ASP A 249 0.15 -7.67 -37.93
N SER A 250 0.75 -8.52 -38.77
CA SER A 250 1.88 -9.38 -38.37
C SER A 250 3.18 -8.61 -38.08
N ILE A 251 3.44 -7.50 -38.79
CA ILE A 251 4.67 -6.70 -38.64
C ILE A 251 4.53 -5.76 -37.44
N ALA A 252 3.40 -5.05 -37.34
CA ALA A 252 3.12 -4.17 -36.20
C ALA A 252 3.17 -4.95 -34.87
N ARG A 253 2.63 -6.17 -34.83
CA ARG A 253 2.74 -7.07 -33.67
C ARG A 253 4.19 -7.43 -33.33
N ARG A 254 5.01 -7.78 -34.32
CA ARG A 254 6.43 -8.10 -34.10
C ARG A 254 7.20 -6.91 -33.54
N ILE A 255 6.93 -5.71 -34.05
CA ILE A 255 7.54 -4.47 -33.59
C ILE A 255 7.16 -4.21 -32.13
N PHE A 256 5.87 -4.31 -31.77
CA PHE A 256 5.41 -4.07 -30.42
C PHE A 256 6.03 -5.04 -29.39
N VAL A 257 6.09 -6.35 -29.69
CA VAL A 257 6.68 -7.35 -28.78
C VAL A 257 8.16 -7.03 -28.50
N PHE A 258 8.87 -6.50 -29.51
CA PHE A 258 10.26 -6.06 -29.35
C PHE A 258 10.39 -4.85 -28.41
N PHE A 259 9.40 -3.95 -28.34
CA PHE A 259 9.41 -2.79 -27.44
C PHE A 259 9.18 -3.14 -25.96
N ILE A 260 8.64 -4.33 -25.64
CA ILE A 260 8.36 -4.73 -24.25
C ILE A 260 9.65 -4.80 -23.43
N ALA A 261 10.70 -5.48 -23.93
CA ALA A 261 11.93 -5.66 -23.17
C ALA A 261 12.67 -4.33 -22.89
N PRO A 262 12.92 -3.46 -23.89
CA PRO A 262 13.52 -2.14 -23.66
C PRO A 262 12.71 -1.29 -22.69
N PHE A 263 11.38 -1.31 -22.77
CA PHE A 263 10.50 -0.56 -21.87
C PHE A 263 10.69 -0.98 -20.41
N ILE A 264 10.60 -2.28 -20.12
CA ILE A 264 10.75 -2.78 -18.74
C ILE A 264 12.16 -2.53 -18.23
N ILE A 265 13.19 -2.86 -19.02
CA ILE A 265 14.59 -2.73 -18.59
C ILE A 265 14.91 -1.26 -18.29
N LEU A 266 14.56 -0.34 -19.19
CA LEU A 266 14.82 1.08 -19.02
C LEU A 266 14.18 1.61 -17.73
N TRP A 267 12.89 1.36 -17.53
CA TRP A 267 12.17 1.91 -16.37
C TRP A 267 12.50 1.19 -15.06
N ALA A 268 12.82 -0.11 -15.09
CA ALA A 268 13.32 -0.82 -13.93
C ALA A 268 14.68 -0.24 -13.47
N LEU A 269 15.60 0.04 -14.40
CA LEU A 269 16.88 0.69 -14.08
C LEU A 269 16.66 2.08 -13.45
N VAL A 270 15.74 2.88 -14.00
CA VAL A 270 15.37 4.18 -13.41
C VAL A 270 14.87 4.00 -11.98
N VAL A 271 13.97 3.04 -11.72
CA VAL A 271 13.41 2.81 -10.38
C VAL A 271 14.46 2.32 -9.37
N ILE A 272 15.36 1.43 -9.79
CA ILE A 272 16.38 0.84 -8.91
C ILE A 272 17.43 1.91 -8.53
N PHE A 273 17.90 2.69 -9.51
CA PHE A 273 19.02 3.61 -9.31
C PHE A 273 18.62 5.04 -8.90
N ALA A 274 17.41 5.52 -9.23
CA ALA A 274 17.01 6.91 -9.01
C ALA A 274 16.32 7.21 -7.65
N ASN A 275 16.65 6.46 -6.58
CA ASN A 275 15.95 6.48 -5.29
C ASN A 275 15.60 7.86 -4.70
N GLY A 276 16.49 8.85 -4.81
CA GLY A 276 16.23 10.22 -4.34
C GLY A 276 15.30 11.02 -5.27
N PRO A 277 15.74 11.35 -6.49
CA PRO A 277 15.02 12.24 -7.39
C PRO A 277 13.68 11.66 -7.89
N ILE A 278 13.53 10.33 -7.95
CA ILE A 278 12.35 9.69 -8.53
C ILE A 278 11.05 10.13 -7.86
N THR A 279 11.08 10.38 -6.55
CA THR A 279 9.89 10.77 -5.80
C THR A 279 9.38 12.16 -6.17
N LYS A 280 10.29 13.11 -6.47
CA LYS A 280 9.95 14.44 -6.99
C LYS A 280 9.42 14.36 -8.41
N ILE A 281 10.06 13.52 -9.23
CA ILE A 281 9.67 13.27 -10.62
C ILE A 281 8.26 12.66 -10.67
N ILE A 282 7.97 11.65 -9.84
CA ILE A 282 6.65 11.01 -9.76
C ILE A 282 5.57 12.05 -9.45
N SER A 283 5.79 12.94 -8.47
CA SER A 283 4.79 13.96 -8.11
C SER A 283 4.48 14.92 -9.27
N ILE A 284 5.51 15.44 -9.95
CA ILE A 284 5.34 16.34 -11.11
C ILE A 284 4.69 15.59 -12.27
N ALA A 285 5.18 14.39 -12.59
CA ALA A 285 4.66 13.60 -13.70
C ALA A 285 3.20 13.18 -13.47
N THR A 286 2.83 12.94 -12.21
CA THR A 286 1.46 12.68 -11.80
C THR A 286 0.55 13.88 -11.97
N PHE A 287 1.02 15.08 -11.61
CA PHE A 287 0.28 16.32 -11.84
C PHE A 287 0.01 16.54 -13.33
N ILE A 288 1.03 16.32 -14.17
CA ILE A 288 0.91 16.40 -15.63
C ILE A 288 -0.10 15.36 -16.13
N LYS A 289 0.05 14.10 -15.71
CA LYS A 289 -0.87 12.99 -16.05
C LYS A 289 -2.31 13.33 -15.68
N GLY A 290 -2.55 13.81 -14.45
CA GLY A 290 -3.90 14.18 -13.99
C GLY A 290 -4.51 15.31 -14.83
N SER A 291 -3.71 16.34 -15.15
CA SER A 291 -4.16 17.47 -15.97
C SER A 291 -4.47 17.05 -17.41
N LEU A 292 -3.64 16.19 -18.00
CA LEU A 292 -3.87 15.62 -19.33
C LEU A 292 -5.12 14.75 -19.36
N LEU A 293 -5.38 13.96 -18.32
CA LEU A 293 -6.58 13.13 -18.24
C LEU A 293 -7.85 13.98 -18.21
N VAL A 294 -7.90 15.02 -17.37
CA VAL A 294 -9.06 15.93 -17.32
C VAL A 294 -9.31 16.55 -18.69
N THR A 295 -8.25 17.02 -19.35
CA THR A 295 -8.31 17.58 -20.70
C THR A 295 -8.87 16.56 -21.70
N MET A 296 -8.38 15.33 -21.65
CA MET A 296 -8.80 14.24 -22.51
C MET A 296 -10.27 13.85 -22.33
N VAL A 297 -10.75 13.78 -21.08
CA VAL A 297 -12.16 13.52 -20.76
C VAL A 297 -13.06 14.64 -21.28
N VAL A 298 -12.67 15.91 -21.10
CA VAL A 298 -13.42 17.07 -21.60
C VAL A 298 -13.48 17.07 -23.13
N MET A 299 -12.36 16.83 -23.81
CA MET A 299 -12.32 16.76 -25.28
C MET A 299 -13.16 15.60 -25.82
N THR A 300 -13.10 14.44 -25.17
CA THR A 300 -13.92 13.29 -25.55
C THR A 300 -15.40 13.58 -25.34
N GLY A 301 -15.78 14.27 -24.25
CA GLY A 301 -17.16 14.72 -24.03
C GLY A 301 -17.66 15.69 -25.09
N PHE A 302 -16.79 16.56 -25.62
CA PHE A 302 -17.15 17.42 -26.75
C PHE A 302 -17.47 16.61 -28.02
N ILE A 303 -16.67 15.58 -28.32
CA ILE A 303 -16.94 14.68 -29.46
C ILE A 303 -18.21 13.86 -29.22
N SER A 304 -18.38 13.32 -28.00
CA SER A 304 -19.56 12.59 -27.56
C SER A 304 -20.85 13.34 -27.90
N ALA A 305 -20.91 14.63 -27.55
CA ALA A 305 -22.04 15.50 -27.83
C ALA A 305 -22.32 15.73 -29.33
N LYS A 306 -21.36 15.43 -30.22
CA LYS A 306 -21.52 15.47 -31.68
C LYS A 306 -21.95 14.13 -32.26
N VAL A 307 -21.42 13.01 -31.75
CA VAL A 307 -21.75 11.66 -32.24
C VAL A 307 -23.16 11.25 -31.81
N LYS A 308 -23.48 11.41 -30.51
CA LYS A 308 -24.76 11.02 -29.89
C LYS A 308 -25.22 9.61 -30.29
N GLN A 309 -24.31 8.63 -30.22
CA GLN A 309 -24.67 7.24 -30.39
C GLN A 309 -25.58 6.81 -29.24
N GLY A 310 -26.69 6.14 -29.55
CA GLY A 310 -27.55 5.55 -28.52
C GLY A 310 -26.90 4.29 -27.93
N PHE A 311 -27.07 4.10 -26.62
CA PHE A 311 -26.70 2.88 -25.91
C PHE A 311 -27.90 2.31 -25.15
N THR A 312 -27.79 1.04 -24.76
CA THR A 312 -28.85 0.30 -24.05
C THR A 312 -28.32 -0.26 -22.73
N ASP A 313 -29.19 -0.27 -21.72
CA ASP A 313 -28.91 -0.79 -20.39
C ASP A 313 -29.43 -2.22 -20.24
N ASN A 314 -28.57 -3.12 -19.78
CA ASN A 314 -28.90 -4.51 -19.48
C ASN A 314 -28.44 -4.91 -18.07
N TRP A 315 -29.40 -4.96 -17.15
CA TRP A 315 -29.19 -5.29 -15.74
C TRP A 315 -28.77 -6.74 -15.50
N GLN A 316 -29.00 -7.65 -16.45
CA GLN A 316 -28.59 -9.06 -16.31
C GLN A 316 -27.08 -9.21 -16.19
N TYR A 317 -26.32 -8.28 -16.79
CA TYR A 317 -24.86 -8.32 -16.81
C TYR A 317 -24.21 -7.45 -15.74
N ILE A 318 -24.95 -6.90 -14.76
CA ILE A 318 -24.44 -5.91 -13.78
C ILE A 318 -23.09 -6.29 -13.11
N GLY A 319 -22.82 -7.59 -12.96
CA GLY A 319 -21.57 -8.12 -12.41
C GLY A 319 -20.35 -8.04 -13.35
N ARG A 320 -20.54 -7.91 -14.68
CA ARG A 320 -19.45 -7.87 -15.67
C ARG A 320 -18.40 -6.77 -15.40
N PRO A 321 -18.78 -5.49 -15.17
CA PRO A 321 -17.81 -4.45 -14.87
C PRO A 321 -17.32 -4.47 -13.42
N PHE A 322 -17.81 -5.38 -12.56
CA PHE A 322 -17.54 -5.35 -11.13
C PHE A 322 -16.05 -5.49 -10.79
N LEU A 323 -15.41 -6.55 -11.26
CA LEU A 323 -14.00 -6.85 -10.97
C LEU A 323 -13.06 -5.80 -11.54
N ILE A 324 -13.29 -5.38 -12.78
CA ILE A 324 -12.51 -4.29 -13.37
C ILE A 324 -12.76 -2.96 -12.66
N GLY A 325 -13.97 -2.76 -12.12
CA GLY A 325 -14.35 -1.61 -11.31
C GLY A 325 -13.57 -1.53 -10.01
N THR A 326 -13.37 -2.67 -9.31
CA THR A 326 -12.55 -2.70 -8.10
C THR A 326 -11.09 -2.41 -8.40
N VAL A 327 -10.56 -2.87 -9.54
CA VAL A 327 -9.21 -2.54 -10.01
C VAL A 327 -9.09 -1.06 -10.36
N ALA A 328 -10.08 -0.49 -11.05
CA ALA A 328 -10.05 0.90 -11.53
C ALA A 328 -10.19 1.95 -10.41
N LEU A 329 -10.73 1.58 -9.24
CA LEU A 329 -10.79 2.44 -8.05
C LEU A 329 -9.80 2.04 -6.95
N GLY A 330 -9.14 0.89 -7.11
CA GLY A 330 -8.28 0.30 -6.09
C GLY A 330 -6.82 0.74 -6.14
N GLY A 331 -5.99 0.08 -5.34
CA GLY A 331 -4.52 0.18 -5.41
C GLY A 331 -3.89 1.39 -4.71
N ALA A 332 -4.65 2.45 -4.43
CA ALA A 332 -4.17 3.63 -3.72
C ALA A 332 -3.47 3.32 -2.39
N MET A 333 -3.99 2.35 -1.64
CA MET A 333 -3.44 1.98 -0.33
C MET A 333 -2.01 1.42 -0.39
N ASN A 334 -1.54 0.94 -1.53
CA ASN A 334 -0.19 0.42 -1.66
C ASN A 334 0.86 1.53 -1.72
N THR A 335 0.42 2.77 -1.96
CA THR A 335 1.30 3.95 -1.97
C THR A 335 1.12 4.86 -0.76
N LEU A 336 0.00 4.74 -0.03
CA LEU A 336 -0.21 5.51 1.20
C LEU A 336 0.92 5.37 2.23
N PRO A 337 1.49 4.17 2.51
CA PRO A 337 2.62 4.04 3.43
C PRO A 337 3.84 4.88 3.02
N ILE A 338 4.10 4.97 1.71
CA ILE A 338 5.23 5.73 1.14
C ILE A 338 5.05 7.21 1.42
N ILE A 339 3.84 7.74 1.25
CA ILE A 339 3.54 9.16 1.51
C ILE A 339 3.53 9.41 3.01
N TYR A 340 2.95 8.49 3.78
CA TYR A 340 2.88 8.56 5.24
C TYR A 340 4.27 8.64 5.88
N SER A 341 5.24 7.87 5.38
CA SER A 341 6.61 7.86 5.89
C SER A 341 7.32 9.22 5.82
N LYS A 342 6.85 10.13 4.96
CA LYS A 342 7.46 11.45 4.73
C LYS A 342 6.77 12.57 5.51
N MET A 343 5.64 12.29 6.16
CA MET A 343 4.88 13.30 6.89
C MET A 343 5.08 13.17 8.40
N ARG A 344 5.03 14.31 9.09
CA ARG A 344 4.94 14.31 10.56
C ARG A 344 3.48 14.07 10.96
N PRO A 345 3.19 13.04 11.79
CA PRO A 345 1.83 12.73 12.21
C PRO A 345 1.33 13.77 13.21
N THR A 346 0.57 14.75 12.72
CA THR A 346 -0.21 15.67 13.56
C THR A 346 -1.70 15.48 13.24
N ARG A 347 -2.60 15.82 14.18
CA ARG A 347 -4.04 15.59 14.01
C ARG A 347 -4.56 16.24 12.73
N ARG A 348 -4.13 17.48 12.51
CA ARG A 348 -4.42 18.27 11.33
C ARG A 348 -3.86 17.61 10.06
N ASN A 349 -2.57 17.27 10.04
CA ASN A 349 -1.94 16.64 8.87
C ASN A 349 -2.64 15.33 8.49
N LEU A 350 -2.99 14.52 9.48
CA LEU A 350 -3.66 13.23 9.26
C LEU A 350 -5.10 13.39 8.76
N GLN A 351 -5.84 14.39 9.26
CA GLN A 351 -7.16 14.72 8.72
C GLN A 351 -7.07 15.16 7.26
N PHE A 352 -6.16 16.09 6.93
CA PHE A 352 -5.96 16.51 5.54
C PHE A 352 -5.47 15.36 4.67
N PHE A 353 -4.56 14.52 5.15
CA PHE A 353 -4.07 13.35 4.43
C PHE A 353 -5.20 12.36 4.10
N ARG A 354 -6.05 12.05 5.09
CA ARG A 354 -7.22 11.17 4.93
C ARG A 354 -8.23 11.73 3.93
N TRP A 355 -8.68 12.97 4.15
CA TRP A 355 -9.70 13.58 3.28
C TRP A 355 -9.17 13.86 1.88
N SER A 356 -7.88 14.17 1.74
CA SER A 356 -7.23 14.31 0.45
C SER A 356 -7.22 13.00 -0.34
N ALA A 357 -6.97 11.86 0.32
CA ALA A 357 -7.02 10.55 -0.34
C ALA A 357 -8.44 10.20 -0.79
N VAL A 358 -9.45 10.45 0.06
CA VAL A 358 -10.86 10.22 -0.29
C VAL A 358 -11.34 11.15 -1.40
N LEU A 359 -10.96 12.43 -1.36
CA LEU A 359 -11.30 13.40 -2.40
C LEU A 359 -10.65 13.03 -3.74
N ALA A 360 -9.40 12.57 -3.73
CA ALA A 360 -8.73 12.05 -4.91
C ALA A 360 -9.49 10.86 -5.50
N LEU A 361 -9.87 9.88 -4.67
CA LEU A 361 -10.67 8.73 -5.09
C LEU A 361 -12.03 9.15 -5.70
N PHE A 362 -12.69 10.15 -5.10
CA PHE A 362 -13.94 10.70 -5.63
C PHE A 362 -13.77 11.34 -7.01
N VAL A 363 -12.69 12.11 -7.21
CA VAL A 363 -12.37 12.66 -8.54
C VAL A 363 -12.10 11.55 -9.55
N CYS A 364 -11.35 10.50 -9.17
CA CYS A 364 -11.14 9.33 -10.03
C CYS A 364 -12.46 8.64 -10.40
N PHE A 365 -13.36 8.48 -9.43
CA PHE A 365 -14.70 7.93 -9.66
C PHE A 365 -15.48 8.76 -10.68
N LEU A 366 -15.54 10.09 -10.51
CA LEU A 366 -16.24 10.96 -11.46
C LEU A 366 -15.64 10.90 -12.87
N LEU A 367 -14.31 10.93 -12.98
CA LEU A 367 -13.62 10.85 -14.27
C LEU A 367 -13.87 9.51 -14.97
N ASN A 368 -13.86 8.38 -14.23
CA ASN A 368 -14.18 7.06 -14.78
C ASN A 368 -15.64 6.96 -15.25
N VAL A 369 -16.59 7.51 -14.49
CA VAL A 369 -18.01 7.53 -14.87
C VAL A 369 -18.23 8.35 -16.13
N LEU A 370 -17.68 9.58 -16.17
CA LEU A 370 -17.76 10.45 -17.35
C LEU A 370 -17.08 9.82 -18.57
N TRP A 371 -15.92 9.20 -18.38
CA TRP A 371 -15.22 8.49 -19.44
C TRP A 371 -16.06 7.37 -20.04
N CYS A 372 -16.64 6.50 -19.20
CA CYS A 372 -17.50 5.41 -19.69
C CYS A 372 -18.75 5.94 -20.41
N PHE A 373 -19.37 7.01 -19.87
CA PHE A 373 -20.51 7.65 -20.50
C PHE A 373 -20.17 8.16 -21.91
N PHE A 374 -19.08 8.92 -22.05
CA PHE A 374 -18.69 9.48 -23.33
C PHE A 374 -18.27 8.41 -24.34
N VAL A 375 -17.61 7.33 -23.89
CA VAL A 375 -17.25 6.23 -24.79
C VAL A 375 -18.49 5.51 -25.31
N LEU A 376 -19.52 5.27 -24.48
CA LEU A 376 -20.78 4.66 -24.93
C LEU A 376 -21.53 5.52 -25.96
N GLU A 377 -21.44 6.84 -25.83
CA GLU A 377 -22.03 7.79 -26.79
C GLU A 377 -21.21 7.96 -28.09
N ILE A 378 -19.98 7.43 -28.14
CA ILE A 378 -19.13 7.47 -29.33
C ILE A 378 -19.10 6.11 -30.04
N VAL A 379 -18.92 5.04 -29.27
CA VAL A 379 -18.66 3.68 -29.78
C VAL A 379 -19.93 2.83 -29.64
N PRO A 380 -20.43 2.22 -30.74
CA PRO A 380 -21.55 1.29 -30.65
C PRO A 380 -21.19 0.06 -29.82
N GLN A 381 -22.16 -0.42 -29.02
CA GLN A 381 -21.98 -1.60 -28.18
C GLN A 381 -21.77 -2.88 -29.02
N ARG A 382 -22.54 -3.03 -30.12
CA ARG A 382 -22.51 -4.18 -31.04
C ARG A 382 -22.75 -3.72 -32.49
N SER A 383 -22.37 -4.56 -33.46
CA SER A 383 -22.68 -4.40 -34.89
C SER A 383 -22.89 -5.76 -35.53
N ASP A 384 -23.67 -5.81 -36.61
CA ASP A 384 -23.85 -7.02 -37.42
C ASP A 384 -22.58 -7.39 -38.19
N ASN A 385 -21.72 -6.40 -38.49
CA ASN A 385 -20.44 -6.60 -39.14
C ASN A 385 -19.33 -6.77 -38.08
N PRO A 386 -18.65 -7.94 -38.02
CA PRO A 386 -17.62 -8.22 -37.01
C PRO A 386 -16.35 -7.36 -37.13
N GLU A 387 -16.16 -6.68 -38.26
CA GLU A 387 -15.03 -5.77 -38.52
C GLU A 387 -15.28 -4.34 -38.03
N ASP A 388 -16.52 -4.00 -37.70
CA ASP A 388 -16.87 -2.65 -37.27
C ASP A 388 -16.24 -2.33 -35.90
N PRO A 389 -15.78 -1.09 -35.68
CA PRO A 389 -15.26 -0.66 -34.39
C PRO A 389 -16.39 -0.62 -33.36
N THR A 390 -16.46 -1.66 -32.53
CA THR A 390 -17.47 -1.84 -31.48
C THR A 390 -16.78 -2.17 -30.15
N LEU A 391 -17.51 -1.98 -29.04
CA LEU A 391 -17.01 -2.41 -27.72
C LEU A 391 -16.92 -3.94 -27.60
N GLU A 392 -17.80 -4.67 -28.29
CA GLU A 392 -17.76 -6.14 -28.38
C GLU A 392 -16.48 -6.63 -29.09
N ARG A 393 -16.11 -6.03 -30.23
CA ARG A 393 -14.84 -6.32 -30.91
C ARG A 393 -13.64 -6.07 -30.00
N ALA A 394 -13.60 -4.91 -29.34
CA ALA A 394 -12.52 -4.58 -28.40
C ALA A 394 -12.44 -5.59 -27.24
N HIS A 395 -13.58 -6.11 -26.76
CA HIS A 395 -13.58 -7.14 -25.73
C HIS A 395 -12.97 -8.45 -26.23
N ARG A 396 -13.39 -8.90 -27.42
CA ARG A 396 -12.91 -10.13 -28.05
C ARG A 396 -11.41 -10.09 -28.35
N ASP A 397 -10.92 -8.94 -28.80
CA ASP A 397 -9.54 -8.77 -29.25
C ASP A 397 -8.58 -8.39 -28.08
N GLU A 398 -9.09 -8.37 -26.85
CA GLU A 398 -8.40 -7.97 -25.61
C GLU A 398 -7.80 -6.54 -25.66
N GLU A 399 -8.45 -5.65 -26.42
CA GLU A 399 -8.02 -4.28 -26.64
C GLU A 399 -8.63 -3.29 -25.62
N ILE A 400 -7.99 -2.14 -25.50
CA ILE A 400 -8.52 -1.02 -24.72
C ILE A 400 -9.60 -0.28 -25.51
N SER A 401 -10.59 0.28 -24.79
CA SER A 401 -11.72 1.03 -25.37
C SER A 401 -11.34 2.20 -26.29
N ILE A 402 -10.09 2.67 -26.20
CA ILE A 402 -9.60 3.78 -27.00
C ILE A 402 -9.36 3.40 -28.46
N VAL A 403 -9.01 2.13 -28.75
CA VAL A 403 -8.79 1.68 -30.12
C VAL A 403 -10.03 1.94 -31.00
N PRO A 404 -11.24 1.46 -30.64
CA PRO A 404 -12.43 1.74 -31.43
C PRO A 404 -12.83 3.22 -31.41
N VAL A 405 -12.58 3.96 -30.31
CA VAL A 405 -12.81 5.42 -30.27
C VAL A 405 -12.00 6.14 -31.35
N ILE A 406 -10.70 5.82 -31.46
CA ILE A 406 -9.81 6.43 -32.45
C ILE A 406 -10.21 6.01 -33.87
N GLU A 407 -10.56 4.74 -34.09
CA GLU A 407 -11.02 4.27 -35.41
C GLU A 407 -12.27 5.04 -35.87
N ILE A 408 -13.24 5.28 -34.97
CA ILE A 408 -14.47 6.01 -35.29
C ILE A 408 -14.18 7.50 -35.53
N ILE A 409 -13.33 8.12 -34.71
CA ILE A 409 -12.95 9.53 -34.90
C ILE A 409 -12.26 9.71 -36.26
N ASN A 410 -11.31 8.85 -36.62
CA ASN A 410 -10.60 8.96 -37.88
C ASN A 410 -11.52 8.71 -39.09
N LYS A 411 -12.46 7.76 -38.98
CA LYS A 411 -13.41 7.43 -40.06
C LYS A 411 -14.50 8.49 -40.23
N ARG A 412 -15.09 9.00 -39.15
CA ARG A 412 -16.28 9.88 -39.19
C ARG A 412 -15.97 11.37 -38.98
N PHE A 413 -14.84 11.70 -38.37
CA PHE A 413 -14.50 13.05 -37.92
C PHE A 413 -13.03 13.39 -38.23
N PRO A 414 -12.63 13.42 -39.52
CA PRO A 414 -11.22 13.60 -39.91
C PRO A 414 -10.61 14.94 -39.46
N SER A 415 -11.42 15.96 -39.19
CA SER A 415 -10.96 17.22 -38.59
C SER A 415 -10.44 17.06 -37.15
N PHE A 416 -10.72 15.93 -36.50
CA PHE A 416 -10.37 15.63 -35.11
C PHE A 416 -9.32 14.52 -34.98
N THR A 417 -8.66 14.10 -36.06
CA THR A 417 -7.59 13.09 -36.03
C THR A 417 -6.46 13.45 -35.04
N TRP A 418 -6.18 14.74 -34.86
CA TRP A 418 -5.21 15.22 -33.86
C TRP A 418 -5.57 14.80 -32.43
N LEU A 419 -6.86 14.63 -32.12
CA LEU A 419 -7.32 14.16 -30.81
C LEU A 419 -6.91 12.70 -30.60
N GLY A 420 -6.97 11.86 -31.63
CA GLY A 420 -6.49 10.49 -31.55
C GLY A 420 -5.00 10.42 -31.17
N ILE A 421 -4.18 11.28 -31.77
CA ILE A 421 -2.75 11.41 -31.42
C ILE A 421 -2.58 11.91 -29.98
N PHE A 422 -3.32 12.95 -29.60
CA PHE A 422 -3.28 13.49 -28.24
C PHE A 422 -3.63 12.43 -27.18
N VAL A 423 -4.69 11.67 -27.42
CA VAL A 423 -5.13 10.57 -26.57
C VAL A 423 -4.06 9.49 -26.48
N GLN A 424 -3.44 9.08 -27.59
CA GLN A 424 -2.34 8.11 -27.57
C GLN A 424 -1.13 8.60 -26.78
N VAL A 425 -0.68 9.84 -26.99
CA VAL A 425 0.42 10.45 -26.24
C VAL A 425 0.11 10.49 -24.74
N PHE A 426 -1.11 10.86 -24.38
CA PHE A 426 -1.57 10.83 -23.00
C PHE A 426 -1.46 9.43 -22.39
N ILE A 427 -1.95 8.39 -23.09
CA ILE A 427 -1.87 7.01 -22.61
C ILE A 427 -0.43 6.57 -22.40
N SER A 428 0.47 6.83 -23.35
CA SER A 428 1.88 6.45 -23.24
C SER A 428 2.57 7.09 -22.05
N ILE A 429 2.37 8.40 -21.85
CA ILE A 429 2.90 9.12 -20.68
C ILE A 429 2.25 8.57 -19.39
N SER A 430 0.93 8.40 -19.40
CA SER A 430 0.16 7.95 -18.24
C SER A 430 0.58 6.55 -17.77
N ILE A 431 0.71 5.59 -18.68
CA ILE A 431 1.15 4.22 -18.37
C ILE A 431 2.59 4.24 -17.85
N THR A 432 3.47 5.03 -18.44
CA THR A 432 4.87 5.16 -18.00
C THR A 432 4.96 5.68 -16.56
N VAL A 433 4.22 6.75 -16.25
CA VAL A 433 4.16 7.29 -14.87
C VAL A 433 3.58 6.26 -13.90
N SER A 434 2.56 5.52 -14.32
CA SER A 434 1.93 4.47 -13.52
C SER A 434 2.89 3.30 -13.26
N PHE A 435 3.64 2.87 -14.28
CA PHE A 435 4.64 1.81 -14.19
C PHE A 435 5.73 2.20 -13.19
N ILE A 436 6.29 3.41 -13.29
CA ILE A 436 7.30 3.91 -12.36
C ILE A 436 6.75 3.97 -10.93
N THR A 437 5.52 4.46 -10.77
CA THR A 437 4.88 4.60 -9.46
C THR A 437 4.63 3.24 -8.80
N MET A 438 4.04 2.29 -9.52
CA MET A 438 3.78 0.94 -9.00
C MET A 438 5.09 0.15 -8.80
N SER A 439 6.09 0.34 -9.66
CA SER A 439 7.42 -0.24 -9.48
C SER A 439 8.12 0.30 -8.22
N THR A 440 7.94 1.59 -7.92
CA THR A 440 8.43 2.19 -6.67
C THR A 440 7.69 1.61 -5.46
N GLY A 441 6.38 1.35 -5.58
CA GLY A 441 5.58 0.62 -4.60
C GLY A 441 6.12 -0.78 -4.33
N MET A 442 6.32 -1.57 -5.38
CA MET A 442 6.90 -2.91 -5.30
C MET A 442 8.29 -2.87 -4.69
N LYS A 443 9.14 -1.92 -5.12
CA LYS A 443 10.48 -1.71 -4.56
C LYS A 443 10.41 -1.46 -3.04
N HIS A 444 9.50 -0.61 -2.57
CA HIS A 444 9.30 -0.35 -1.15
C HIS A 444 8.85 -1.61 -0.37
N MET A 445 8.00 -2.44 -0.97
CA MET A 445 7.61 -3.73 -0.39
C MET A 445 8.81 -4.69 -0.29
N LEU A 446 9.63 -4.79 -1.35
CA LEU A 446 10.85 -5.59 -1.37
C LEU A 446 11.90 -5.08 -0.38
N ASP A 447 12.00 -3.77 -0.19
CA ASP A 447 12.84 -3.15 0.85
C ASP A 447 12.39 -3.59 2.26
N GLY A 448 11.10 -3.83 2.47
CA GLY A 448 10.58 -4.44 3.70
C GLY A 448 11.14 -5.85 3.97
N TYR A 449 11.22 -6.69 2.93
CA TYR A 449 11.87 -8.01 3.04
C TYR A 449 13.36 -7.90 3.33
N VAL A 450 14.05 -6.96 2.69
CA VAL A 450 15.48 -6.70 2.93
C VAL A 450 15.71 -6.26 4.38
N LYS A 451 14.85 -5.39 4.94
CA LYS A 451 14.91 -5.01 6.37
C LYS A 451 14.69 -6.22 7.28
N SER A 452 13.69 -7.06 7.00
CA SER A 452 13.45 -8.26 7.80
C SER A 452 14.61 -9.25 7.72
N PHE A 453 15.25 -9.36 6.55
CA PHE A 453 16.45 -10.17 6.35
C PHE A 453 17.65 -9.63 7.14
N ALA A 454 17.90 -8.31 7.06
CA ALA A 454 18.98 -7.66 7.81
C ALA A 454 18.78 -7.78 9.33
N SER A 455 17.54 -7.63 9.82
CA SER A 455 17.21 -7.85 11.24
C SER A 455 17.42 -9.31 11.64
N ALA A 456 17.04 -10.27 10.80
CA ALA A 456 17.32 -11.68 11.06
C ALA A 456 18.84 -11.97 11.06
N GLN A 457 19.60 -11.36 10.16
CA GLN A 457 21.05 -11.52 10.07
C GLN A 457 21.77 -11.07 11.35
N ASN A 458 21.32 -9.95 11.95
CA ASN A 458 21.88 -9.43 13.20
C ASN A 458 21.51 -10.28 14.42
N ASN A 459 20.49 -11.13 14.33
CA ASN A 459 20.10 -12.02 15.43
C ASN A 459 20.98 -13.29 15.43
N PRO A 460 21.84 -13.50 16.44
CA PRO A 460 22.81 -14.61 16.46
C PRO A 460 22.15 -16.01 16.52
N VAL A 461 20.90 -16.08 16.98
CA VAL A 461 20.14 -17.33 17.07
C VAL A 461 19.50 -17.71 15.73
N SER A 462 19.40 -16.76 14.79
CA SER A 462 18.71 -16.99 13.53
C SER A 462 19.48 -17.92 12.59
N VAL A 463 18.73 -18.74 11.85
CA VAL A 463 19.27 -19.58 10.77
C VAL A 463 19.93 -18.72 9.69
N VAL A 464 19.39 -17.53 9.43
CA VAL A 464 19.93 -16.57 8.45
C VAL A 464 21.33 -16.12 8.84
N SER A 465 21.56 -15.77 10.11
CA SER A 465 22.88 -15.36 10.59
C SER A 465 23.92 -16.46 10.38
N ARG A 466 23.56 -17.71 10.71
CA ARG A 466 24.44 -18.88 10.51
C ARG A 466 24.77 -19.10 9.04
N ILE A 467 23.77 -19.05 8.15
CA ILE A 467 23.97 -19.22 6.70
C ILE A 467 24.83 -18.09 6.14
N THR A 468 24.58 -16.85 6.55
CA THR A 468 25.35 -15.69 6.07
C THR A 468 26.80 -15.77 6.52
N LYS A 469 27.07 -16.10 7.80
CA LYS A 469 28.44 -16.32 8.31
C LYS A 469 29.14 -17.46 7.59
N TRP A 470 28.43 -18.54 7.29
CA TRP A 470 28.96 -19.65 6.49
C TRP A 470 29.28 -19.26 5.04
N LEU A 471 28.41 -18.48 4.38
CA LEU A 471 28.64 -17.97 3.03
C LEU A 471 29.86 -17.03 2.98
N ILE A 472 29.99 -16.14 3.97
CA ILE A 472 31.12 -15.23 4.10
C ILE A 472 32.42 -16.01 4.32
N SER A 473 32.42 -17.00 5.23
CA SER A 473 33.62 -17.78 5.54
C SER A 473 34.09 -18.68 4.40
N LYS A 474 33.17 -19.17 3.55
CA LYS A 474 33.48 -20.10 2.45
C LYS A 474 33.77 -19.41 1.12
N SER A 475 33.31 -18.17 0.91
CA SER A 475 33.47 -17.47 -0.35
C SER A 475 34.87 -16.86 -0.50
N ARG A 476 35.71 -17.48 -1.34
CA ARG A 476 36.99 -16.91 -1.81
C ARG A 476 36.82 -15.56 -2.54
N VAL A 477 35.66 -15.31 -3.14
CA VAL A 477 35.35 -14.06 -3.86
C VAL A 477 35.06 -12.90 -2.89
N LEU A 478 34.54 -13.20 -1.70
CA LEU A 478 34.34 -12.22 -0.64
C LEU A 478 35.62 -12.00 0.22
N TRP A 479 36.71 -12.73 -0.04
CA TRP A 479 37.98 -12.59 0.71
C TRP A 479 38.64 -11.20 0.58
N PHE A 480 38.34 -10.45 -0.49
CA PHE A 480 38.75 -9.04 -0.62
C PHE A 480 38.08 -8.09 0.41
N LEU A 481 37.16 -8.59 1.23
CA LEU A 481 36.46 -7.83 2.26
C LEU A 481 37.06 -8.09 3.64
N LYS A 482 38.11 -7.34 3.96
CA LYS A 482 38.90 -7.48 5.19
C LYS A 482 38.18 -7.00 6.46
N GLU A 483 36.91 -6.59 6.39
CA GLU A 483 36.17 -5.99 7.52
C GLU A 483 34.75 -6.57 7.61
N GLU A 484 34.47 -7.25 8.72
CA GLU A 484 33.28 -8.09 8.93
C GLU A 484 31.96 -7.30 8.82
N GLN A 485 31.90 -6.10 9.40
CA GLN A 485 30.76 -5.18 9.28
C GLN A 485 30.47 -4.78 7.82
N THR A 486 31.52 -4.65 7.01
CA THR A 486 31.40 -4.24 5.60
C THR A 486 30.92 -5.40 4.73
N ALA A 487 31.21 -6.65 5.12
CA ALA A 487 30.73 -7.85 4.43
C ALA A 487 29.22 -8.06 4.63
N GLU A 488 28.72 -7.89 5.86
CA GLU A 488 27.28 -8.04 6.17
C GLU A 488 26.40 -7.07 5.39
N ARG A 489 26.83 -5.79 5.33
CA ARG A 489 26.17 -4.76 4.54
C ARG A 489 26.14 -5.10 3.05
N ARG A 490 27.21 -5.68 2.52
CA ARG A 490 27.27 -6.10 1.10
C ARG A 490 26.39 -7.29 0.80
N VAL A 491 26.26 -8.27 1.71
CA VAL A 491 25.31 -9.38 1.55
C VAL A 491 23.88 -8.85 1.49
N THR A 492 23.53 -7.89 2.37
CA THR A 492 22.20 -7.24 2.34
C THR A 492 21.95 -6.54 1.00
N LEU A 493 22.94 -5.80 0.48
CA LEU A 493 22.82 -5.15 -0.83
C LEU A 493 22.69 -6.16 -1.98
N LEU A 494 23.47 -7.24 -1.98
CA LEU A 494 23.37 -8.30 -2.98
C LEU A 494 21.99 -8.96 -2.96
N PHE A 495 21.46 -9.25 -1.77
CA PHE A 495 20.11 -9.78 -1.61
C PHE A 495 19.05 -8.81 -2.14
N GLN A 496 19.20 -7.51 -1.86
CA GLN A 496 18.32 -6.47 -2.39
C GLN A 496 18.34 -6.43 -3.93
N PHE A 497 19.52 -6.40 -4.55
CA PHE A 497 19.65 -6.43 -6.02
C PHE A 497 19.09 -7.72 -6.63
N LEU A 498 19.34 -8.87 -6.00
CA LEU A 498 18.84 -10.16 -6.46
C LEU A 498 17.30 -10.19 -6.44
N LEU A 499 16.67 -9.71 -5.35
CA LEU A 499 15.23 -9.61 -5.27
C LEU A 499 14.68 -8.74 -6.40
N TYR A 500 15.22 -7.54 -6.60
CA TYR A 500 14.75 -6.67 -7.68
C TYR A 500 14.89 -7.33 -9.05
N PHE A 501 16.04 -7.96 -9.32
CA PHE A 501 16.28 -8.66 -10.57
C PHE A 501 15.25 -9.78 -10.81
N ILE A 502 15.01 -10.63 -9.81
CA ILE A 502 14.05 -11.74 -9.91
C ILE A 502 12.65 -11.22 -10.26
N PHE A 503 12.15 -10.21 -9.54
CA PHE A 503 10.80 -9.70 -9.75
C PHE A 503 10.63 -8.99 -11.10
N PHE A 504 11.58 -8.14 -11.51
CA PHE A 504 11.50 -7.49 -12.83
C PHE A 504 11.74 -8.46 -13.98
N ALA A 505 12.60 -9.48 -13.81
CA ALA A 505 12.78 -10.54 -14.81
C ALA A 505 11.50 -11.37 -14.96
N LEU A 506 10.80 -11.67 -13.86
CA LEU A 506 9.51 -12.35 -13.89
C LEU A 506 8.47 -11.54 -14.67
N ILE A 507 8.34 -10.24 -14.37
CA ILE A 507 7.42 -9.33 -15.11
C ILE A 507 7.75 -9.34 -16.61
N LEU A 508 9.03 -9.27 -16.97
CA LEU A 508 9.49 -9.33 -18.35
C LEU A 508 9.12 -10.64 -19.04
N ILE A 509 9.39 -11.78 -18.39
CA ILE A 509 9.10 -13.11 -18.96
C ILE A 509 7.59 -13.25 -19.19
N PHE A 510 6.75 -12.93 -18.21
CA PHE A 510 5.30 -13.05 -18.36
C PHE A 510 4.73 -12.10 -19.41
N ALA A 511 5.21 -10.85 -19.47
CA ALA A 511 4.78 -9.89 -20.47
C ALA A 511 5.17 -10.32 -21.91
N GLN A 512 6.30 -11.01 -22.07
CA GLN A 512 6.75 -11.56 -23.36
C GLN A 512 5.99 -12.83 -23.77
N VAL A 513 5.72 -13.73 -22.81
CA VAL A 513 5.05 -15.00 -23.08
C VAL A 513 3.57 -14.80 -23.37
N ASN A 514 2.88 -13.96 -22.60
CA ASN A 514 1.45 -13.70 -22.76
C ASN A 514 1.18 -12.20 -22.98
N TYR A 515 1.58 -11.72 -24.16
CA TYR A 515 1.43 -10.31 -24.54
C TYR A 515 0.00 -9.92 -24.95
N LYS A 516 -0.91 -10.90 -25.14
CA LYS A 516 -2.32 -10.66 -25.51
C LYS A 516 -3.24 -10.56 -24.30
N GLY A 517 -2.94 -11.30 -23.24
CA GLY A 517 -3.76 -11.43 -22.03
C GLY A 517 -3.85 -10.17 -21.16
N PHE A 518 -3.73 -8.96 -21.69
CA PHE A 518 -3.80 -7.72 -20.93
C PHE A 518 -5.07 -7.62 -20.07
N LEU A 519 -6.25 -7.74 -20.70
CA LEU A 519 -7.53 -7.70 -19.99
C LEU A 519 -7.68 -8.88 -19.03
N SER A 520 -7.26 -10.07 -19.45
CA SER A 520 -7.33 -11.29 -18.64
C SER A 520 -6.47 -11.21 -17.38
N VAL A 521 -5.25 -10.68 -17.48
CA VAL A 521 -4.34 -10.49 -16.34
C VAL A 521 -4.91 -9.47 -15.36
N MET A 522 -5.48 -8.38 -15.85
CA MET A 522 -6.11 -7.36 -15.01
C MET A 522 -7.37 -7.88 -14.32
N GLU A 523 -8.25 -8.55 -15.06
CA GLU A 523 -9.54 -8.98 -14.56
C GLU A 523 -9.41 -10.13 -13.55
N ILE A 524 -8.51 -11.09 -13.78
CA ILE A 524 -8.34 -12.26 -12.93
C ILE A 524 -7.33 -11.98 -11.81
N PHE A 525 -6.06 -11.77 -12.16
CA PHE A 525 -5.01 -11.76 -11.16
C PHE A 525 -4.93 -10.44 -10.41
N THR A 526 -5.03 -9.30 -11.11
CA THR A 526 -4.98 -8.00 -10.44
C THR A 526 -6.19 -7.81 -9.56
N SER A 527 -7.41 -8.13 -10.03
CA SER A 527 -8.62 -7.90 -9.24
C SER A 527 -8.68 -8.83 -8.01
N MET A 528 -8.30 -10.10 -8.14
CA MET A 528 -8.26 -11.04 -7.01
C MET A 528 -7.27 -10.56 -5.96
N ALA A 529 -6.05 -10.28 -6.39
CA ALA A 529 -4.99 -9.85 -5.51
C ALA A 529 -5.39 -8.55 -4.79
N LEU A 530 -5.87 -7.55 -5.54
CA LEU A 530 -6.30 -6.27 -4.99
C LEU A 530 -7.48 -6.43 -4.02
N ASN A 531 -8.53 -7.16 -4.36
CA ASN A 531 -9.68 -7.36 -3.47
C ASN A 531 -9.28 -8.09 -2.18
N LEU A 532 -8.34 -9.03 -2.27
CA LEU A 532 -7.83 -9.79 -1.13
C LEU A 532 -6.92 -8.94 -0.23
N GLU A 533 -5.83 -8.37 -0.77
CA GLU A 533 -4.89 -7.56 0.03
C GLU A 533 -5.50 -6.23 0.45
N SER A 534 -6.09 -5.49 -0.49
CA SER A 534 -6.48 -4.11 -0.28
C SER A 534 -7.85 -3.94 0.37
N GLY A 535 -8.74 -4.87 0.11
CA GLY A 535 -10.06 -4.90 0.70
C GLY A 535 -10.11 -5.74 1.97
N LEU A 536 -10.10 -7.06 1.79
CA LEU A 536 -10.39 -8.02 2.85
C LEU A 536 -9.35 -7.96 3.98
N PHE A 537 -8.06 -7.98 3.66
CA PHE A 537 -7.02 -7.97 4.68
C PHE A 537 -6.90 -6.65 5.41
N VAL A 538 -7.17 -5.50 4.79
CA VAL A 538 -7.22 -4.22 5.52
C VAL A 538 -8.36 -4.21 6.53
N ALA A 539 -9.54 -4.67 6.13
CA ALA A 539 -10.67 -4.80 7.05
C ALA A 539 -10.34 -5.76 8.21
N PHE A 540 -9.71 -6.90 7.90
CA PHE A 540 -9.31 -7.90 8.89
C PHE A 540 -8.20 -7.40 9.84
N MET A 541 -7.19 -6.70 9.32
CA MET A 541 -6.13 -6.08 10.12
C MET A 541 -6.70 -5.02 11.05
N LEU A 542 -7.64 -4.19 10.57
CA LEU A 542 -8.28 -3.19 11.41
C LEU A 542 -9.10 -3.83 12.53
N TRP A 543 -9.84 -4.90 12.23
CA TRP A 543 -10.55 -5.69 13.24
C TRP A 543 -9.58 -6.26 14.29
N GLN A 544 -8.47 -6.86 13.86
CA GLN A 544 -7.47 -7.42 14.76
C GLN A 544 -6.79 -6.34 15.61
N SER A 545 -6.54 -5.16 15.06
CA SER A 545 -5.92 -4.01 15.75
C SER A 545 -6.76 -3.44 16.89
N ARG A 546 -8.00 -3.92 17.07
CA ARG A 546 -8.92 -3.52 18.15
C ARG A 546 -8.95 -4.50 19.31
N ARG A 547 -8.28 -5.65 19.20
CA ARG A 547 -8.16 -6.57 20.33
C ARG A 547 -7.41 -5.91 21.51
N PRO A 548 -7.69 -6.31 22.77
CA PRO A 548 -7.08 -5.68 23.96
C PRO A 548 -5.56 -5.56 23.89
N ARG A 549 -4.88 -6.56 23.30
CA ARG A 549 -3.43 -6.56 23.06
C ARG A 549 -2.89 -5.30 22.36
N PHE A 550 -3.69 -4.68 21.50
CA PHE A 550 -3.32 -3.51 20.71
C PHE A 550 -4.02 -2.23 21.18
N ASN A 551 -4.77 -2.29 22.27
CA ASN A 551 -5.60 -1.20 22.77
C ASN A 551 -5.18 -0.75 24.18
N ASN A 552 -3.88 -0.91 24.51
CA ASN A 552 -3.29 -0.41 25.74
C ASN A 552 -3.36 1.13 25.77
N GLU A 553 -3.49 1.71 26.96
CA GLU A 553 -3.61 3.17 27.12
C GLU A 553 -2.43 3.94 26.49
N GLU A 554 -1.22 3.41 26.56
CA GLU A 554 -0.03 4.00 25.91
C GLU A 554 -0.19 4.13 24.38
N LEU A 555 -0.70 3.09 23.72
CA LEU A 555 -0.96 3.09 22.28
C LEU A 555 -2.10 4.04 21.91
N LYS A 556 -3.12 4.16 22.76
CA LYS A 556 -4.20 5.14 22.57
C LYS A 556 -3.67 6.56 22.65
N MET A 557 -2.76 6.85 23.57
CA MET A 557 -2.15 8.18 23.70
C MET A 557 -1.27 8.54 22.50
N MET A 558 -0.64 7.55 21.84
CA MET A 558 0.13 7.77 20.61
C MET A 558 -0.75 7.95 19.36
N MET A 559 -2.00 7.50 19.38
CA MET A 559 -2.93 7.67 18.27
C MET A 559 -3.51 9.08 18.23
N VAL A 560 -3.11 9.84 17.21
CA VAL A 560 -3.49 11.24 17.08
C VAL A 560 -4.91 11.41 16.52
N LEU A 561 -5.39 10.47 15.69
CA LEU A 561 -6.71 10.53 15.07
C LEU A 561 -7.42 9.16 15.10
N PRO A 562 -8.01 8.78 16.26
CA PRO A 562 -8.76 7.54 16.39
C PRO A 562 -10.01 7.56 15.50
N LEU A 563 -10.42 6.38 15.05
CA LEU A 563 -11.61 6.23 14.21
C LEU A 563 -12.88 6.23 15.07
N PRO A 564 -13.93 6.98 14.68
CA PRO A 564 -15.17 7.01 15.44
C PRO A 564 -15.87 5.65 15.45
N ASN A 565 -16.64 5.37 16.51
CA ASN A 565 -17.30 4.07 16.72
C ASN A 565 -18.25 3.66 15.59
N TRP A 566 -18.92 4.61 14.93
CA TRP A 566 -19.81 4.30 13.81
C TRP A 566 -19.07 3.70 12.61
N ALA A 567 -17.85 4.17 12.33
CA ALA A 567 -17.02 3.68 11.23
C ALA A 567 -16.44 2.28 11.51
N VAL A 568 -16.67 1.75 12.71
CA VAL A 568 -16.34 0.38 13.10
C VAL A 568 -17.44 -0.56 12.67
N HIS A 569 -18.70 -0.14 12.76
CA HIS A 569 -19.82 -0.93 12.29
C HIS A 569 -19.78 -1.11 10.77
N THR A 570 -19.27 -0.10 10.04
CA THR A 570 -19.04 -0.20 8.59
C THR A 570 -17.94 -1.21 8.24
N LEU A 571 -17.10 -1.63 9.18
CA LEU A 571 -16.03 -2.61 8.94
C LEU A 571 -16.58 -3.96 8.46
N TRP A 572 -17.66 -4.43 9.08
CA TRP A 572 -18.28 -5.71 8.72
C TRP A 572 -18.92 -5.66 7.34
N ILE A 573 -19.57 -4.53 7.00
CA ILE A 573 -20.18 -4.32 5.68
C ILE A 573 -19.09 -4.29 4.60
N VAL A 574 -18.03 -3.52 4.82
CA VAL A 574 -16.90 -3.42 3.88
C VAL A 574 -16.16 -4.75 3.76
N GLY A 575 -15.93 -5.46 4.88
CA GLY A 575 -15.33 -6.78 4.89
C GLY A 575 -16.16 -7.81 4.12
N ALA A 576 -17.48 -7.80 4.30
CA ALA A 576 -18.39 -8.66 3.55
C ALA A 576 -18.40 -8.34 2.05
N TYR A 577 -18.36 -7.06 1.67
CA TYR A 577 -18.27 -6.64 0.27
C TYR A 577 -17.00 -7.18 -0.41
N PHE A 578 -15.83 -7.04 0.21
CA PHE A 578 -14.58 -7.55 -0.38
C PHE A 578 -14.46 -9.07 -0.30
N LEU A 579 -15.03 -9.71 0.72
CA LEU A 579 -15.16 -11.17 0.75
C LEU A 579 -16.01 -11.67 -0.43
N PHE A 580 -17.17 -11.03 -0.66
CA PHE A 580 -17.98 -11.31 -1.85
C PHE A 580 -17.18 -11.09 -3.13
N ALA A 581 -16.39 -10.01 -3.21
CA ALA A 581 -15.57 -9.75 -4.39
C ALA A 581 -14.53 -10.83 -4.67
N VAL A 582 -13.84 -11.32 -3.64
CA VAL A 582 -12.88 -12.43 -3.76
C VAL A 582 -13.58 -13.72 -4.17
N ILE A 583 -14.74 -14.04 -3.57
CA ILE A 583 -15.50 -15.24 -3.94
C ILE A 583 -16.00 -15.14 -5.39
N TYR A 584 -16.54 -13.98 -5.78
CA TYR A 584 -17.01 -13.72 -7.14
C TYR A 584 -15.88 -13.92 -8.16
N ASP A 585 -14.68 -13.42 -7.87
CA ASP A 585 -13.51 -13.60 -8.71
C ASP A 585 -13.10 -15.07 -8.85
N ILE A 586 -13.02 -15.81 -7.74
CA ILE A 586 -12.69 -17.24 -7.76
C ILE A 586 -13.70 -18.01 -8.62
N VAL A 587 -15.00 -17.76 -8.41
CA VAL A 587 -16.06 -18.43 -9.19
C VAL A 587 -15.96 -18.03 -10.66
N TYR A 588 -15.80 -16.75 -10.95
CA TYR A 588 -15.67 -16.24 -12.32
C TYR A 588 -14.46 -16.85 -13.04
N THR A 589 -13.31 -16.89 -12.37
CA THR A 589 -12.08 -17.48 -12.88
C THR A 589 -12.24 -18.98 -13.13
N ILE A 590 -12.82 -19.74 -12.19
CA ILE A 590 -13.07 -21.18 -12.38
C ILE A 590 -14.02 -21.42 -13.56
N LEU A 591 -15.12 -20.66 -13.66
CA LEU A 591 -16.07 -20.78 -14.77
C LEU A 591 -15.40 -20.46 -16.10
N ARG A 592 -14.60 -19.39 -16.17
CA ARG A 592 -13.85 -19.02 -17.36
C ARG A 592 -12.86 -20.12 -17.75
N LEU A 593 -12.14 -20.72 -16.80
CA LEU A 593 -11.21 -21.80 -17.11
C LEU A 593 -11.90 -23.08 -17.56
N THR A 594 -13.06 -23.39 -16.97
CA THR A 594 -13.80 -24.62 -17.26
C THR A 594 -14.55 -24.54 -18.60
N ILE A 595 -15.15 -23.38 -18.90
CA ILE A 595 -15.98 -23.20 -20.10
C ILE A 595 -15.12 -22.96 -21.34
N THR A 596 -14.05 -22.17 -21.22
CA THR A 596 -13.39 -21.67 -22.43
C THR A 596 -12.35 -22.62 -23.03
N ASN A 597 -11.94 -23.71 -22.34
CA ASN A 597 -10.87 -24.63 -22.79
C ASN A 597 -9.62 -23.90 -23.35
N LEU A 598 -9.38 -22.66 -22.94
CA LEU A 598 -8.31 -21.84 -23.47
C LEU A 598 -7.04 -22.14 -22.67
N PRO A 599 -5.93 -22.56 -23.32
CA PRO A 599 -4.63 -22.58 -22.67
C PRO A 599 -4.21 -21.12 -22.36
N PHE A 600 -3.71 -20.92 -21.15
CA PHE A 600 -3.15 -19.64 -20.66
C PHE A 600 -1.95 -19.13 -21.46
#